data_AF-A0A520VQA2-F1
#
_entry.id   AF-A0A520VQA2-F1
#
_cell.length_a   1.000
_cell.length_b   1.000
_cell.length_c   1.000
_cell.angle_alpha   90.00
_cell.angle_beta   90.00
_cell.angle_gamma   90.00
#
_symmetry.space_group_name_H-M   'P 1'
#
loop_
_entity.id
_entity.type
_entity.pdbx_description
1 polymer ?
#
loop_
_entity_poly.entity_id
_entity_poly.type
_entity_poly.pdbx_seq_one_letter_code
_entity_poly.pdbx_strand_id
1 'polypeptide(L)'
;MRHKFIKVSYLSFLIISLSILIVKGDDIKNKDLAIHYFMQGEFLLNQGNYALAVLEFQDALDIDPNASTIHISIADAYRRLGRSGRAEDHLKIAIDLDPEDLSGRELLGQLYLMNRQYDLALVQFLALLKIDGDNDNYLTIIGDLYKLQKQWNNSIDFYLRAFEVNPQNFKSLESAMQLSLSAELYNKAEEVCKKLVQYNPNNSNYWITYKQITAYNKNYENTLFAISELERISGKTTNLSLEKSAVLQELNDIDNAIKILVEVHIPDSSELDIVKRLVSLYLEKENFKDATIFNDILLREYPDDQSGYINAAIISLNNDSPEKAIKYLKPNIDKYKDNYSALYLLCTSYFQNEDLPSAEEYLKLALKVYPQSRSSKHTLAMIYDQTGQWIKSDSLYLDLIKTDSTDAQAYNNFAYSLVERKANLELALEMSLIANKIQPNSAPYLDTLGWIYFHLEQYEKSLEYVQQSYSIDSTNPVIVEHLADILKAMNQISKANLIYLEAIDIGGDSLQIHQKMLAE
;
A
#
# COMPACT_ATOMS: atom_id res chain seq x y z
N MET A 1 -60.36 -91.97 57.60
CA MET A 1 -61.42 -91.66 56.63
C MET A 1 -61.34 -90.20 56.22
N ARG A 2 -61.27 -89.96 54.90
CA ARG A 2 -61.69 -88.78 54.12
C ARG A 2 -61.03 -87.39 54.34
N HIS A 3 -60.28 -87.03 53.30
CA HIS A 3 -59.99 -85.69 52.76
C HIS A 3 -61.20 -84.76 52.59
N LYS A 4 -60.94 -83.43 52.63
CA LYS A 4 -61.33 -82.41 51.62
C LYS A 4 -60.65 -81.06 51.93
N PHE A 5 -59.52 -80.75 51.30
CA PHE A 5 -59.31 -79.72 50.27
C PHE A 5 -60.43 -78.67 50.07
N ILE A 6 -60.07 -77.40 50.24
CA ILE A 6 -60.66 -76.24 49.52
C ILE A 6 -59.51 -75.62 48.71
N LYS A 7 -59.66 -75.66 47.38
CA LYS A 7 -58.81 -74.97 46.40
C LYS A 7 -59.29 -73.52 46.26
N VAL A 8 -58.40 -72.55 46.40
CA VAL A 8 -58.59 -71.19 45.89
C VAL A 8 -57.84 -71.05 44.56
N SER A 9 -58.51 -70.42 43.62
CA SER A 9 -58.21 -70.24 42.21
C SER A 9 -56.91 -69.46 41.93
N TYR A 10 -55.92 -70.13 41.33
CA TYR A 10 -54.82 -69.51 40.58
C TYR A 10 -55.19 -69.52 39.08
N LEU A 11 -55.99 -68.56 38.62
CA LEU A 11 -56.31 -68.43 37.19
C LEU A 11 -56.56 -66.97 36.79
N SER A 12 -55.58 -66.09 37.01
CA SER A 12 -55.62 -64.72 36.49
C SER A 12 -54.26 -64.06 36.25
N PHE A 13 -53.13 -64.77 36.41
CA PHE A 13 -51.79 -64.21 36.18
C PHE A 13 -51.05 -64.78 34.95
N LEU A 14 -51.66 -65.71 34.19
CA LEU A 14 -50.98 -66.38 33.07
C LEU A 14 -51.38 -65.87 31.67
N ILE A 15 -52.35 -64.96 31.57
CA ILE A 15 -52.78 -64.39 30.27
C ILE A 15 -52.00 -63.10 29.95
N ILE A 16 -51.55 -62.35 30.97
CA ILE A 16 -50.83 -61.08 30.78
C ILE A 16 -49.34 -61.32 30.41
N SER A 17 -48.72 -62.40 30.90
CA SER A 17 -47.34 -62.74 30.53
C SER A 17 -47.22 -63.39 29.14
N LEU A 18 -48.23 -64.15 28.71
CA LEU A 18 -48.27 -64.78 27.39
C LEU A 18 -48.57 -63.76 26.27
N SER A 19 -49.43 -62.77 26.53
CA SER A 19 -49.67 -61.66 25.60
C SER A 19 -48.45 -60.77 25.44
N ILE A 20 -47.67 -60.52 26.50
CA ILE A 20 -46.43 -59.74 26.42
C ILE A 20 -45.33 -60.50 25.63
N LEU A 21 -45.29 -61.83 25.70
CA LEU A 21 -44.34 -62.66 24.93
C LEU A 21 -44.76 -62.81 23.45
N ILE A 22 -46.06 -62.91 23.15
CA ILE A 22 -46.57 -62.98 21.78
C ILE A 22 -46.45 -61.61 21.09
N VAL A 23 -46.77 -60.51 21.78
CA VAL A 23 -46.57 -59.14 21.26
C VAL A 23 -45.09 -58.86 21.02
N LYS A 24 -44.18 -59.32 21.89
CA LYS A 24 -42.72 -59.21 21.63
C LYS A 24 -42.26 -60.08 20.46
N GLY A 25 -42.84 -61.26 20.26
CA GLY A 25 -42.48 -62.16 19.16
C GLY A 25 -42.91 -61.66 17.78
N ASP A 26 -44.08 -61.01 17.67
CA ASP A 26 -44.55 -60.38 16.44
C ASP A 26 -43.83 -59.04 16.17
N ASP A 27 -43.54 -58.25 17.20
CA ASP A 27 -42.75 -57.01 17.09
C ASP A 27 -41.31 -57.29 16.59
N ILE A 28 -40.68 -58.38 17.06
CA ILE A 28 -39.35 -58.80 16.58
C ILE A 28 -39.39 -59.25 15.10
N LYS A 29 -40.38 -60.06 14.70
CA LYS A 29 -40.54 -60.50 13.31
C LYS A 29 -40.83 -59.34 12.35
N ASN A 30 -41.61 -58.36 12.79
CA ASN A 30 -41.92 -57.17 11.99
C ASN A 30 -40.66 -56.29 11.81
N LYS A 31 -39.82 -56.15 12.84
CA LYS A 31 -38.53 -55.45 12.71
C LYS A 31 -37.56 -56.12 11.76
N ASP A 32 -37.45 -57.46 11.82
CA ASP A 32 -36.61 -58.21 10.88
C ASP A 32 -37.10 -58.05 9.43
N LEU A 33 -38.42 -57.97 9.23
CA LEU A 33 -39.03 -57.73 7.93
C LEU A 33 -38.78 -56.30 7.41
N ALA A 34 -38.87 -55.28 8.27
CA ALA A 34 -38.51 -53.90 7.92
C ALA A 34 -37.04 -53.78 7.50
N ILE A 35 -36.13 -54.43 8.23
CA ILE A 35 -34.69 -54.46 7.89
C ILE A 35 -34.48 -55.17 6.54
N HIS A 36 -35.20 -56.26 6.27
CA HIS A 36 -35.12 -56.95 4.99
C HIS A 36 -35.48 -56.05 3.81
N TYR A 37 -36.65 -55.38 3.89
CA TYR A 37 -37.10 -54.43 2.87
C TYR A 37 -36.12 -53.26 2.72
N PHE A 38 -35.60 -52.72 3.83
CA PHE A 38 -34.58 -51.68 3.81
C PHE A 38 -33.30 -52.13 3.10
N MET A 39 -32.77 -53.32 3.41
CA MET A 39 -31.58 -53.86 2.76
C MET A 39 -31.79 -54.13 1.26
N GLN A 40 -32.98 -54.58 0.85
CA GLN A 40 -33.33 -54.75 -0.55
C GLN A 40 -33.41 -53.41 -1.27
N GLY A 41 -34.00 -52.39 -0.63
CA GLY A 41 -34.01 -51.02 -1.11
C GLY A 41 -32.59 -50.46 -1.32
N GLU A 42 -31.70 -50.62 -0.35
CA GLU A 42 -30.29 -50.21 -0.43
C GLU A 42 -29.54 -50.94 -1.57
N PHE A 43 -29.81 -52.23 -1.76
CA PHE A 43 -29.24 -52.99 -2.87
C PHE A 43 -29.69 -52.45 -4.23
N LEU A 44 -30.99 -52.17 -4.39
CA LEU A 44 -31.56 -51.60 -5.61
C LEU A 44 -31.06 -50.16 -5.86
N LEU A 45 -30.92 -49.36 -4.81
CA LEU A 45 -30.37 -48.00 -4.86
C LEU A 45 -28.95 -48.02 -5.44
N ASN A 46 -28.11 -48.93 -4.95
CA ASN A 46 -26.74 -49.12 -5.43
C ASN A 46 -26.65 -49.64 -6.88
N GLN A 47 -27.66 -50.40 -7.33
CA GLN A 47 -27.75 -50.85 -8.72
C GLN A 47 -28.25 -49.77 -9.70
N GLY A 48 -28.67 -48.61 -9.20
CA GLY A 48 -29.27 -47.56 -10.03
C GLY A 48 -30.79 -47.71 -10.23
N ASN A 49 -31.42 -48.70 -9.61
CA ASN A 49 -32.85 -48.99 -9.73
C ASN A 49 -33.68 -48.16 -8.74
N TYR A 50 -33.55 -46.84 -8.83
CA TYR A 50 -34.05 -45.89 -7.81
C TYR A 50 -35.56 -45.95 -7.58
N ALA A 51 -36.36 -46.16 -8.62
CA ALA A 51 -37.82 -46.23 -8.47
C ALA A 51 -38.26 -47.49 -7.71
N LEU A 52 -37.59 -48.62 -7.93
CA LEU A 52 -37.85 -49.84 -7.18
C LEU A 52 -37.33 -49.73 -5.74
N ALA A 53 -36.17 -49.10 -5.55
CA ALA A 53 -35.65 -48.83 -4.21
C ALA A 53 -36.65 -48.02 -3.36
N VAL A 54 -37.29 -46.99 -3.93
CA VAL A 54 -38.35 -46.23 -3.23
C VAL A 54 -39.50 -47.11 -2.78
N LEU A 55 -39.93 -48.09 -3.59
CA LEU A 55 -41.02 -49.00 -3.21
C LEU A 55 -40.63 -49.89 -2.03
N GLU A 56 -39.44 -50.50 -2.07
CA GLU A 56 -38.96 -51.34 -0.98
C GLU A 56 -38.74 -50.52 0.31
N PHE A 57 -38.25 -49.28 0.20
CA PHE A 57 -38.14 -48.40 1.35
C PHE A 57 -39.51 -47.97 1.90
N GLN A 58 -40.53 -47.80 1.05
CA GLN A 58 -41.90 -47.53 1.49
C GLN A 58 -42.48 -48.73 2.25
N ASP A 59 -42.26 -49.95 1.76
CA ASP A 59 -42.65 -51.17 2.48
C ASP A 59 -41.94 -51.28 3.84
N ALA A 60 -40.66 -50.90 3.91
CA ALA A 60 -39.93 -50.82 5.18
C ALA A 60 -40.51 -49.75 6.12
N LEU A 61 -40.88 -48.57 5.58
CA LEU A 61 -41.42 -47.46 6.34
C LEU A 61 -42.84 -47.73 6.87
N ASP A 62 -43.66 -48.48 6.13
CA ASP A 62 -45.00 -48.91 6.59
C ASP A 62 -44.92 -49.78 7.85
N ILE A 63 -43.79 -50.47 8.06
CA ILE A 63 -43.53 -51.33 9.22
C ILE A 63 -42.82 -50.55 10.35
N ASP A 64 -41.89 -49.66 10.03
CA ASP A 64 -41.20 -48.78 11.00
C ASP A 64 -41.30 -47.29 10.61
N PRO A 65 -42.42 -46.61 10.92
CA PRO A 65 -42.70 -45.25 10.46
C PRO A 65 -41.81 -44.16 11.08
N ASN A 66 -41.09 -44.46 12.15
CA ASN A 66 -40.28 -43.48 12.89
C ASN A 66 -38.77 -43.63 12.61
N ALA A 67 -38.38 -44.49 11.67
CA ALA A 67 -36.98 -44.67 11.31
C ALA A 67 -36.47 -43.54 10.38
N SER A 68 -35.68 -42.63 10.94
CA SER A 68 -35.05 -41.50 10.21
C SER A 68 -34.20 -41.99 9.02
N THR A 69 -33.47 -43.09 9.19
CA THR A 69 -32.59 -43.67 8.15
C THR A 69 -33.36 -44.10 6.89
N ILE A 70 -34.56 -44.66 7.04
CA ILE A 70 -35.41 -45.04 5.89
C ILE A 70 -35.83 -43.79 5.12
N HIS A 71 -36.20 -42.72 5.82
CA HIS A 71 -36.52 -41.43 5.19
C HIS A 71 -35.32 -40.84 4.42
N ILE A 72 -34.10 -40.95 4.95
CA ILE A 72 -32.87 -40.51 4.26
C ILE A 72 -32.64 -41.31 2.98
N SER A 73 -32.77 -42.64 3.02
CA SER A 73 -32.60 -43.49 1.84
C SER A 73 -33.66 -43.25 0.76
N ILE A 74 -34.94 -43.03 1.15
CA ILE A 74 -36.00 -42.61 0.22
C ILE A 74 -35.63 -41.27 -0.44
N ALA A 75 -35.11 -40.32 0.35
CA ALA A 75 -34.70 -39.04 -0.16
C ALA A 75 -33.52 -39.13 -1.15
N ASP A 76 -32.51 -39.97 -0.88
CA ASP A 76 -31.41 -40.17 -1.83
C ASP A 76 -31.91 -40.78 -3.14
N ALA A 77 -32.81 -41.76 -3.06
CA ALA A 77 -33.45 -42.34 -4.24
C ALA A 77 -34.24 -41.27 -5.04
N TYR A 78 -35.04 -40.43 -4.39
CA TYR A 78 -35.75 -39.34 -5.06
C TYR A 78 -34.82 -38.29 -5.65
N ARG A 79 -33.72 -37.95 -4.97
CA ARG A 79 -32.70 -37.03 -5.46
C ARG A 79 -32.08 -37.56 -6.75
N ARG A 80 -31.71 -38.85 -6.80
CA ARG A 80 -31.15 -39.50 -7.99
C ARG A 80 -32.16 -39.61 -9.15
N LEU A 81 -33.46 -39.65 -8.84
CA LEU A 81 -34.55 -39.56 -9.81
C LEU A 81 -34.84 -38.12 -10.30
N GLY A 82 -34.12 -37.11 -9.80
CA GLY A 82 -34.39 -35.69 -10.12
C GLY A 82 -35.70 -35.17 -9.51
N ARG A 83 -36.24 -35.85 -8.49
CA ARG A 83 -37.46 -35.46 -7.77
C ARG A 83 -37.09 -34.67 -6.50
N SER A 84 -36.41 -33.53 -6.68
CA SER A 84 -35.85 -32.74 -5.58
C SER A 84 -36.85 -32.35 -4.50
N GLY A 85 -38.08 -31.97 -4.85
CA GLY A 85 -39.10 -31.61 -3.85
C GLY A 85 -39.47 -32.77 -2.92
N ARG A 86 -39.62 -33.99 -3.47
CA ARG A 86 -39.91 -35.17 -2.65
C ARG A 86 -38.72 -35.57 -1.78
N ALA A 87 -37.50 -35.42 -2.30
CA ALA A 87 -36.29 -35.65 -1.51
C ALA A 87 -36.24 -34.67 -0.32
N GLU A 88 -36.52 -33.40 -0.55
CA GLU A 88 -36.57 -32.37 0.50
C GLU A 88 -37.60 -32.71 1.59
N ASP A 89 -38.82 -33.12 1.20
CA ASP A 89 -39.88 -33.48 2.15
C ASP A 89 -39.45 -34.64 3.07
N HIS A 90 -38.88 -35.72 2.51
CA HIS A 90 -38.41 -36.85 3.30
C HIS A 90 -37.22 -36.48 4.21
N LEU A 91 -36.32 -35.60 3.77
CA LEU A 91 -35.19 -35.16 4.60
C LEU A 91 -35.63 -34.30 5.78
N LYS A 92 -36.64 -33.44 5.60
CA LYS A 92 -37.21 -32.68 6.72
C LYS A 92 -37.80 -33.61 7.77
N ILE A 93 -38.53 -34.65 7.35
CA ILE A 93 -39.07 -35.66 8.27
C ILE A 93 -37.92 -36.40 8.99
N ALA A 94 -36.88 -36.82 8.26
CA ALA A 94 -35.73 -37.49 8.87
C ALA A 94 -35.06 -36.63 9.96
N ILE A 95 -34.87 -35.33 9.69
CA ILE A 95 -34.26 -34.37 10.62
C ILE A 95 -35.16 -34.10 11.84
N ASP A 96 -36.47 -34.10 11.66
CA ASP A 96 -37.43 -33.93 12.76
C ASP A 96 -37.47 -35.18 13.66
N LEU A 97 -37.30 -36.38 13.08
CA LEU A 97 -37.25 -37.66 13.81
C LEU A 97 -35.94 -37.85 14.58
N ASP A 98 -34.80 -37.52 13.96
CA ASP A 98 -33.49 -37.59 14.59
C ASP A 98 -32.65 -36.33 14.27
N PRO A 99 -32.70 -35.31 15.13
CA PRO A 99 -32.00 -34.05 14.90
C PRO A 99 -30.47 -34.14 14.93
N GLU A 100 -29.91 -35.19 15.56
CA GLU A 100 -28.47 -35.43 15.76
C GLU A 100 -27.86 -36.27 14.62
N ASP A 101 -28.66 -36.94 13.79
CA ASP A 101 -28.17 -37.62 12.60
C ASP A 101 -27.73 -36.59 11.53
N LEU A 102 -26.42 -36.50 11.36
CA LEU A 102 -25.80 -35.59 10.41
C LEU A 102 -26.14 -35.93 8.95
N SER A 103 -26.38 -37.20 8.64
CA SER A 103 -26.54 -37.70 7.26
C SER A 103 -27.73 -37.05 6.54
N GLY A 104 -28.85 -36.89 7.25
CA GLY A 104 -30.04 -36.22 6.71
C GLY A 104 -29.82 -34.73 6.46
N ARG A 105 -29.15 -34.04 7.38
CA ARG A 105 -28.81 -32.61 7.23
C ARG A 105 -27.79 -32.38 6.12
N GLU A 106 -26.79 -33.25 5.99
CA GLU A 106 -25.79 -33.21 4.91
C GLU A 106 -26.46 -33.35 3.55
N LEU A 107 -27.30 -34.38 3.37
CA LEU A 107 -27.98 -34.64 2.11
C LEU A 107 -28.94 -33.49 1.74
N LEU A 108 -29.59 -32.88 2.73
CA LEU A 108 -30.44 -31.70 2.53
C LEU A 108 -29.63 -30.47 2.12
N GLY A 109 -28.50 -30.22 2.79
CA GLY A 109 -27.57 -29.15 2.44
C GLY A 109 -27.04 -29.31 1.01
N GLN A 110 -26.64 -30.53 0.63
CA GLN A 110 -26.19 -30.86 -0.73
C GLN A 110 -27.29 -30.69 -1.77
N LEU A 111 -28.52 -31.10 -1.46
CA LEU A 111 -29.68 -30.91 -2.33
C LEU A 111 -29.93 -29.42 -2.60
N TYR A 112 -29.86 -28.57 -1.57
CA TYR A 112 -29.99 -27.13 -1.71
C TYR A 112 -28.83 -26.51 -2.52
N LEU A 113 -27.60 -26.98 -2.34
CA LEU A 113 -26.44 -26.57 -3.16
C LEU A 113 -26.67 -26.89 -4.65
N MET A 114 -27.11 -28.11 -4.97
CA MET A 114 -27.41 -28.53 -6.35
C MET A 114 -28.49 -27.66 -6.99
N ASN A 115 -29.49 -27.24 -6.21
CA ASN A 115 -30.58 -26.38 -6.66
C ASN A 115 -30.25 -24.87 -6.58
N ARG A 116 -29.01 -24.49 -6.25
CA ARG A 116 -28.56 -23.10 -6.07
C ARG A 116 -29.33 -22.31 -4.99
N GLN A 117 -29.91 -23.00 -4.02
CA GLN A 117 -30.61 -22.42 -2.87
C GLN A 117 -29.60 -22.17 -1.74
N TYR A 118 -28.69 -21.22 -1.97
CA TYR A 118 -27.51 -21.01 -1.10
C TYR A 118 -27.85 -20.64 0.35
N ASP A 119 -28.90 -19.85 0.57
CA ASP A 119 -29.32 -19.46 1.93
C ASP A 119 -29.80 -20.67 2.75
N LEU A 120 -30.59 -21.55 2.12
CA LEU A 120 -31.09 -22.76 2.76
C LEU A 120 -29.96 -23.77 3.01
N ALA A 121 -29.03 -23.92 2.06
CA ALA A 121 -27.84 -24.73 2.25
C ALA A 121 -26.99 -24.23 3.42
N LEU A 122 -26.77 -22.91 3.52
CA LEU A 122 -26.00 -22.29 4.60
C LEU A 122 -26.61 -22.59 5.97
N VAL A 123 -27.94 -22.54 6.10
CA VAL A 123 -28.63 -22.92 7.35
C VAL A 123 -28.31 -24.37 7.74
N GLN A 124 -28.32 -25.31 6.79
CA GLN A 124 -28.04 -26.71 7.10
C GLN A 124 -26.58 -26.94 7.48
N PHE A 125 -25.63 -26.36 6.74
CA PHE A 125 -24.20 -26.52 7.05
C PHE A 125 -23.79 -25.81 8.34
N LEU A 126 -24.39 -24.66 8.68
CA LEU A 126 -24.19 -24.04 10.00
C LEU A 126 -24.77 -24.88 11.13
N ALA A 127 -25.87 -25.60 10.91
CA ALA A 127 -26.42 -26.54 11.90
C ALA A 127 -25.50 -27.76 12.07
N LEU A 128 -25.00 -28.33 10.97
CA LEU A 128 -24.02 -29.42 10.98
C LEU A 128 -22.75 -29.03 11.76
N LEU A 129 -22.20 -27.84 11.50
CA LEU A 129 -21.03 -27.32 12.20
C LEU A 129 -21.29 -27.07 13.70
N LYS A 130 -22.54 -26.85 14.13
CA LYS A 130 -22.83 -26.74 15.58
C LYS A 130 -22.72 -28.07 16.30
N ILE A 131 -22.97 -29.18 15.60
CA ILE A 131 -22.91 -30.55 16.14
C ILE A 131 -21.47 -31.07 16.03
N ASP A 132 -20.85 -30.90 14.86
CA ASP A 132 -19.45 -31.25 14.59
C ASP A 132 -18.63 -29.98 14.29
N GLY A 133 -18.13 -29.35 15.36
CA GLY A 133 -17.48 -28.03 15.34
C GLY A 133 -16.14 -27.96 14.60
N ASP A 134 -15.48 -29.11 14.45
CA ASP A 134 -14.12 -29.23 13.92
C ASP A 134 -14.10 -30.01 12.60
N ASN A 135 -15.17 -29.87 11.80
CA ASN A 135 -15.24 -30.45 10.46
C ASN A 135 -14.75 -29.47 9.39
N ASP A 136 -13.54 -29.67 8.87
CA ASP A 136 -12.93 -28.78 7.88
C ASP A 136 -13.68 -28.77 6.54
N ASN A 137 -14.35 -29.85 6.18
CA ASN A 137 -15.20 -29.91 4.99
C ASN A 137 -16.43 -29.01 5.13
N TYR A 138 -17.14 -29.05 6.27
CA TYR A 138 -18.26 -28.13 6.52
C TYR A 138 -17.80 -26.67 6.54
N LEU A 139 -16.68 -26.38 7.20
CA LEU A 139 -16.10 -25.03 7.21
C LEU A 139 -15.78 -24.55 5.78
N THR A 140 -15.22 -25.41 4.94
CA THR A 140 -14.92 -25.10 3.53
C THR A 140 -16.21 -24.82 2.73
N ILE A 141 -17.24 -25.65 2.87
CA ILE A 141 -18.53 -25.48 2.19
C ILE A 141 -19.22 -24.18 2.62
N ILE A 142 -19.17 -23.85 3.91
CA ILE A 142 -19.70 -22.58 4.43
C ILE A 142 -18.91 -21.39 3.85
N GLY A 143 -17.59 -21.51 3.77
CA GLY A 143 -16.72 -20.54 3.10
C GLY A 143 -17.12 -20.32 1.62
N ASP A 144 -17.37 -21.41 0.88
CA ASP A 144 -17.85 -21.36 -0.51
C ASP A 144 -19.24 -20.71 -0.64
N LEU A 145 -20.16 -21.00 0.28
CA LEU A 145 -21.49 -20.40 0.31
C LEU A 145 -21.42 -18.88 0.53
N TYR A 146 -20.61 -18.42 1.49
CA TYR A 146 -20.40 -16.99 1.69
C TYR A 146 -19.72 -16.33 0.49
N LYS A 147 -18.80 -17.02 -0.20
CA LYS A 147 -18.18 -16.54 -1.44
C LYS A 147 -19.23 -16.31 -2.53
N LEU A 148 -20.14 -17.26 -2.73
CA LEU A 148 -21.23 -17.17 -3.71
C LEU A 148 -22.20 -16.01 -3.41
N GLN A 149 -22.40 -15.72 -2.11
CA GLN A 149 -23.18 -14.57 -1.64
C GLN A 149 -22.40 -13.24 -1.62
N LYS A 150 -21.15 -13.23 -2.10
CA LYS A 150 -20.24 -12.07 -2.08
C LYS A 150 -19.93 -11.53 -0.68
N GLN A 151 -20.08 -12.36 0.35
CA GLN A 151 -19.68 -12.05 1.73
C GLN A 151 -18.21 -12.42 1.93
N TRP A 152 -17.32 -11.64 1.32
CA TRP A 152 -15.88 -11.95 1.21
C TRP A 152 -15.20 -12.18 2.56
N ASN A 153 -15.46 -11.30 3.53
CA ASN A 153 -14.84 -11.41 4.85
C ASN A 153 -15.20 -12.72 5.56
N ASN A 154 -16.49 -13.05 5.61
CA ASN A 154 -16.98 -14.29 6.21
C ASN A 154 -16.39 -15.50 5.49
N SER A 155 -16.39 -15.49 4.16
CA SER A 155 -15.82 -16.57 3.35
C SER A 155 -14.36 -16.84 3.70
N ILE A 156 -13.53 -15.79 3.75
CA ILE A 156 -12.11 -15.87 4.10
C ILE A 156 -11.93 -16.43 5.53
N ASP A 157 -12.72 -15.95 6.49
CA ASP A 157 -12.60 -16.38 7.89
C ASP A 157 -12.95 -17.87 8.07
N PHE A 158 -13.93 -18.37 7.33
CA PHE A 158 -14.28 -19.81 7.33
C PHE A 158 -13.21 -20.68 6.66
N TYR A 159 -12.61 -20.22 5.56
CA TYR A 159 -11.47 -20.93 4.95
C TYR A 159 -10.25 -20.97 5.87
N LEU A 160 -9.95 -19.87 6.56
CA LEU A 160 -8.88 -19.81 7.56
C LEU A 160 -9.10 -20.83 8.68
N ARG A 161 -10.32 -20.90 9.22
CA ARG A 161 -10.69 -21.88 10.23
C ARG A 161 -10.60 -23.32 9.72
N ALA A 162 -11.00 -23.59 8.48
CA ALA A 162 -10.87 -24.92 7.88
C ALA A 162 -9.41 -25.40 7.87
N PHE A 163 -8.48 -24.51 7.52
CA PHE A 163 -7.05 -24.79 7.59
C PHE A 163 -6.53 -24.96 9.04
N GLU A 164 -7.02 -24.17 10.00
CA GLU A 164 -6.63 -24.28 11.41
C GLU A 164 -7.06 -25.62 12.03
N VAL A 165 -8.24 -26.11 11.66
CA VAL A 165 -8.75 -27.43 12.05
C VAL A 165 -7.95 -28.55 11.37
N ASN A 166 -7.70 -28.42 10.07
CA ASN A 166 -6.98 -29.41 9.29
C ASN A 166 -5.91 -28.76 8.40
N PRO A 167 -4.64 -28.71 8.85
CA PRO A 167 -3.55 -28.14 8.06
C PRO A 167 -3.27 -28.86 6.74
N GLN A 168 -3.78 -30.08 6.52
CA GLN A 168 -3.69 -30.75 5.21
C GLN A 168 -4.65 -30.13 4.18
N ASN A 169 -5.68 -29.40 4.62
CA ASN A 169 -6.58 -28.65 3.77
C ASN A 169 -6.00 -27.28 3.37
N PHE A 170 -4.76 -27.25 2.88
CA PHE A 170 -4.10 -26.01 2.44
C PHE A 170 -4.81 -25.34 1.25
N LYS A 171 -5.61 -26.10 0.50
CA LYS A 171 -6.45 -25.59 -0.60
C LYS A 171 -7.48 -24.55 -0.12
N SER A 172 -8.00 -24.70 1.11
CA SER A 172 -8.86 -23.69 1.73
C SER A 172 -8.11 -22.37 1.91
N LEU A 173 -6.85 -22.43 2.35
CA LEU A 173 -5.99 -21.27 2.52
C LEU A 173 -5.59 -20.62 1.18
N GLU A 174 -5.33 -21.41 0.13
CA GLU A 174 -5.15 -20.88 -1.23
C GLU A 174 -6.42 -20.20 -1.77
N SER A 175 -7.60 -20.76 -1.47
CA SER A 175 -8.89 -20.16 -1.82
C SER A 175 -9.10 -18.83 -1.09
N ALA A 176 -8.71 -18.74 0.19
CA ALA A 176 -8.71 -17.51 0.96
C ALA A 176 -7.78 -16.45 0.36
N MET A 177 -6.58 -16.86 -0.10
CA MET A 177 -5.61 -15.95 -0.72
C MET A 177 -6.17 -15.39 -2.03
N GLN A 178 -6.63 -16.27 -2.92
CA GLN A 178 -7.20 -15.87 -4.20
C GLN A 178 -8.40 -14.92 -4.01
N LEU A 179 -9.28 -15.24 -3.05
CA LEU A 179 -10.44 -14.43 -2.77
C LEU A 179 -10.04 -13.06 -2.21
N SER A 180 -9.12 -13.02 -1.25
CA SER A 180 -8.62 -11.78 -0.65
C SER A 180 -8.02 -10.85 -1.70
N LEU A 181 -7.22 -11.39 -2.63
CA LEU A 181 -6.64 -10.62 -3.73
C LEU A 181 -7.70 -10.12 -4.71
N SER A 182 -8.63 -10.99 -5.13
CA SER A 182 -9.69 -10.62 -6.09
C SER A 182 -10.70 -9.61 -5.54
N ALA A 183 -10.89 -9.58 -4.22
CA ALA A 183 -11.75 -8.65 -3.51
C ALA A 183 -10.98 -7.40 -3.02
N GLU A 184 -9.70 -7.25 -3.39
CA GLU A 184 -8.82 -6.13 -3.01
C GLU A 184 -8.71 -5.94 -1.48
N LEU A 185 -8.85 -7.03 -0.72
CA LEU A 185 -8.74 -7.05 0.74
C LEU A 185 -7.26 -7.26 1.14
N TYR A 186 -6.41 -6.28 0.84
CA TYR A 186 -4.96 -6.46 0.91
C TYR A 186 -4.40 -6.76 2.30
N ASN A 187 -5.02 -6.23 3.37
CA ASN A 187 -4.66 -6.57 4.75
C ASN A 187 -4.96 -8.05 5.08
N LYS A 188 -6.12 -8.56 4.64
CA LYS A 188 -6.46 -9.99 4.81
C LYS A 188 -5.56 -10.88 3.93
N ALA A 189 -5.26 -10.44 2.71
CA ALA A 189 -4.35 -11.15 1.83
C ALA A 189 -2.95 -11.31 2.48
N GLU A 190 -2.44 -10.28 3.16
CA GLU A 190 -1.17 -10.37 3.90
C GLU A 190 -1.23 -11.42 5.02
N GLU A 191 -2.31 -11.44 5.83
CA GLU A 191 -2.50 -12.44 6.89
C GLU A 191 -2.54 -13.87 6.32
N VAL A 192 -3.30 -14.08 5.25
CA VAL A 192 -3.43 -15.38 4.58
C VAL A 192 -2.10 -15.82 3.98
N CYS A 193 -1.41 -14.93 3.25
CA CYS A 193 -0.11 -15.22 2.67
C CYS A 193 0.92 -15.56 3.76
N LYS A 194 0.89 -14.88 4.91
CA LYS A 194 1.76 -15.19 6.06
C LYS A 194 1.55 -16.63 6.54
N LYS A 195 0.31 -17.10 6.64
CA LYS A 195 0.00 -18.50 6.98
C LYS A 195 0.50 -19.47 5.89
N LEU A 196 0.34 -19.12 4.60
CA LEU A 196 0.81 -19.96 3.48
C LEU A 196 2.32 -20.16 3.47
N VAL A 197 3.09 -19.08 3.66
CA VAL A 197 4.56 -19.17 3.69
C VAL A 197 5.07 -19.90 4.93
N GLN A 198 4.35 -19.84 6.06
CA GLN A 198 4.67 -20.63 7.25
C GLN A 198 4.36 -22.12 7.05
N TYR A 199 3.27 -22.44 6.35
CA TYR A 199 2.89 -23.82 6.05
C TYR A 199 3.86 -24.50 5.08
N ASN A 200 4.20 -23.83 3.97
CA ASN A 200 5.11 -24.35 2.97
C ASN A 200 6.22 -23.32 2.65
N PRO A 201 7.27 -23.25 3.51
CA PRO A 201 8.32 -22.24 3.39
C PRO A 201 9.23 -22.42 2.17
N ASN A 202 9.14 -23.56 1.46
CA ASN A 202 9.93 -23.80 0.25
C ASN A 202 9.15 -23.49 -1.04
N ASN A 203 7.89 -23.06 -0.95
CA ASN A 203 7.11 -22.63 -2.11
C ASN A 203 7.41 -21.17 -2.46
N SER A 204 8.19 -20.95 -3.51
CA SER A 204 8.57 -19.61 -3.97
C SER A 204 7.37 -18.75 -4.39
N ASN A 205 6.29 -19.33 -4.92
CA ASN A 205 5.12 -18.56 -5.35
C ASN A 205 4.40 -17.89 -4.17
N TYR A 206 4.36 -18.56 -3.01
CA TYR A 206 3.79 -17.96 -1.80
C TYR A 206 4.63 -16.78 -1.32
N TRP A 207 5.95 -16.91 -1.35
CA TRP A 207 6.86 -15.81 -1.00
C TRP A 207 6.82 -14.65 -2.00
N ILE A 208 6.69 -14.91 -3.30
CA ILE A 208 6.50 -13.87 -4.32
C ILE A 208 5.22 -13.08 -4.02
N THR A 209 4.12 -13.77 -3.75
CA THR A 209 2.84 -13.13 -3.42
C THR A 209 2.92 -12.37 -2.11
N TYR A 210 3.56 -12.95 -1.08
CA TYR A 210 3.77 -12.30 0.22
C TYR A 210 4.65 -11.06 0.11
N LYS A 211 5.72 -11.08 -0.69
CA LYS A 211 6.54 -9.90 -1.01
C LYS A 211 5.72 -8.80 -1.66
N GLN A 212 4.91 -9.13 -2.65
CA GLN A 212 4.08 -8.15 -3.37
C GLN A 212 3.04 -7.49 -2.46
N ILE A 213 2.35 -8.29 -1.64
CA ILE A 213 1.28 -7.78 -0.77
C ILE A 213 1.83 -6.92 0.37
N THR A 214 2.95 -7.34 0.98
CA THR A 214 3.61 -6.59 2.05
C THR A 214 4.19 -5.28 1.52
N ALA A 215 4.75 -5.26 0.30
CA ALA A 215 5.19 -4.04 -0.35
C ALA A 215 4.03 -3.07 -0.62
N TYR A 216 2.89 -3.58 -1.11
CA TYR A 216 1.69 -2.77 -1.33
C TYR A 216 1.17 -2.14 -0.03
N ASN A 217 1.12 -2.92 1.05
CA ASN A 217 0.72 -2.46 2.37
C ASN A 217 1.80 -1.60 3.06
N LYS A 218 2.94 -1.34 2.40
CA LYS A 218 4.11 -0.61 2.92
C LYS A 218 4.71 -1.23 4.18
N ASN A 219 4.51 -2.54 4.38
CA ASN A 219 5.11 -3.30 5.45
C ASN A 219 6.50 -3.78 5.02
N TYR A 220 7.42 -2.82 4.91
CA TYR A 220 8.74 -3.02 4.32
C TYR A 220 9.62 -4.01 5.09
N GLU A 221 9.43 -4.16 6.40
CA GLU A 221 10.10 -5.20 7.18
C GLU A 221 9.70 -6.61 6.71
N ASN A 222 8.40 -6.85 6.54
CA ASN A 222 7.90 -8.12 6.01
C ASN A 222 8.28 -8.32 4.54
N THR A 223 8.31 -7.25 3.74
CA THR A 223 8.80 -7.31 2.36
C THR A 223 10.27 -7.74 2.31
N LEU A 224 11.12 -7.16 3.17
CA LEU A 224 12.54 -7.48 3.27
C LEU A 224 12.76 -8.93 3.70
N PHE A 225 11.95 -9.40 4.66
CA PHE A 225 11.96 -10.80 5.09
C PHE A 225 11.56 -11.74 3.93
N ALA A 226 10.49 -11.42 3.20
CA ALA A 226 10.05 -12.21 2.04
C ALA A 226 11.11 -12.29 0.94
N ILE A 227 11.81 -11.19 0.66
CA ILE A 227 12.94 -11.18 -0.29
C ILE A 227 14.07 -12.09 0.20
N SER A 228 14.40 -12.04 1.49
CA SER A 228 15.46 -12.87 2.06
C SER A 228 15.12 -14.37 2.01
N GLU A 229 13.85 -14.74 2.16
CA GLU A 229 13.39 -16.13 1.98
C GLU A 229 13.39 -16.56 0.50
N LEU A 230 13.08 -15.66 -0.43
CA LEU A 230 13.26 -15.92 -1.86
C LEU A 230 14.74 -16.18 -2.19
N GLU A 231 15.65 -15.37 -1.67
CA GLU A 231 17.10 -15.58 -1.82
C GLU A 231 17.55 -16.93 -1.25
N ARG A 232 16.97 -17.36 -0.12
CA ARG A 232 17.25 -18.68 0.48
C ARG A 232 16.83 -19.83 -0.45
N ILE A 233 15.71 -19.69 -1.17
CA ILE A 233 15.14 -20.74 -2.02
C ILE A 233 15.81 -20.77 -3.41
N SER A 234 15.94 -19.61 -4.07
CA SER A 234 16.41 -19.53 -5.46
C SER A 234 17.86 -19.08 -5.60
N GLY A 235 18.52 -18.69 -4.51
CA GLY A 235 19.80 -18.01 -4.53
C GLY A 235 19.66 -16.50 -4.70
N LYS A 236 20.75 -15.79 -4.39
CA LYS A 236 20.85 -14.34 -4.63
C LYS A 236 20.86 -14.06 -6.13
N THR A 237 20.11 -13.06 -6.56
CA THR A 237 20.08 -12.59 -7.95
C THR A 237 20.19 -11.06 -7.98
N THR A 238 20.61 -10.50 -9.11
CA THR A 238 20.65 -9.05 -9.31
C THR A 238 19.28 -8.42 -9.07
N ASN A 239 18.22 -8.99 -9.65
CA ASN A 239 16.85 -8.48 -9.49
C ASN A 239 16.40 -8.46 -8.03
N LEU A 240 16.63 -9.54 -7.27
CA LEU A 240 16.29 -9.56 -5.85
C LEU A 240 17.13 -8.55 -5.06
N SER A 241 18.38 -8.32 -5.43
CA SER A 241 19.25 -7.33 -4.77
C SER A 241 18.81 -5.89 -5.05
N LEU A 242 18.33 -5.61 -6.26
CA LEU A 242 17.70 -4.34 -6.62
C LEU A 242 16.40 -4.12 -5.84
N GLU A 243 15.53 -5.12 -5.76
CA GLU A 243 14.32 -5.03 -4.94
C GLU A 243 14.66 -4.84 -3.46
N LYS A 244 15.62 -5.60 -2.94
CA LYS A 244 16.06 -5.54 -1.53
C LYS A 244 16.59 -4.16 -1.16
N SER A 245 17.43 -3.58 -2.01
CA SER A 245 17.92 -2.22 -1.81
C SER A 245 16.81 -1.18 -1.91
N ALA A 246 15.74 -1.39 -2.68
CA ALA A 246 14.57 -0.50 -2.71
C ALA A 246 13.82 -0.51 -1.38
N VAL A 247 13.58 -1.71 -0.85
CA VAL A 247 12.94 -1.86 0.45
C VAL A 247 13.80 -1.27 1.58
N LEU A 248 15.12 -1.45 1.53
CA LEU A 248 16.04 -0.87 2.53
C LEU A 248 16.07 0.66 2.47
N GLN A 249 16.00 1.26 1.28
CA GLN A 249 15.89 2.72 1.12
C GLN A 249 14.60 3.25 1.75
N GLU A 250 13.46 2.58 1.54
CA GLU A 250 12.18 2.94 2.20
C GLU A 250 12.23 2.79 3.74
N LEU A 251 13.07 1.88 4.24
CA LEU A 251 13.36 1.73 5.67
C LEU A 251 14.41 2.73 6.18
N ASN A 252 14.87 3.66 5.34
CA ASN A 252 15.95 4.62 5.62
C ASN A 252 17.29 3.94 6.00
N ASP A 253 17.51 2.71 5.55
CA ASP A 253 18.74 1.93 5.71
C ASP A 253 19.56 1.94 4.41
N ILE A 254 19.95 3.15 4.00
CA ILE A 254 20.67 3.40 2.75
C ILE A 254 22.04 2.70 2.75
N ASP A 255 22.69 2.58 3.91
CA ASP A 255 24.01 1.95 4.03
C ASP A 255 23.98 0.46 3.67
N ASN A 256 22.99 -0.28 4.18
CA ASN A 256 22.85 -1.70 3.79
C ASN A 256 22.35 -1.85 2.35
N ALA A 257 21.51 -0.92 1.86
CA ALA A 257 21.10 -0.90 0.46
C ALA A 257 22.30 -0.81 -0.49
N ILE A 258 23.23 0.12 -0.22
CA ILE A 258 24.47 0.30 -0.96
C ILE A 258 25.35 -0.95 -0.84
N LYS A 259 25.55 -1.46 0.38
CA LYS A 259 26.41 -2.64 0.62
C LYS A 259 25.98 -3.84 -0.22
N ILE A 260 24.69 -4.17 -0.23
CA ILE A 260 24.16 -5.31 -1.00
C ILE A 260 24.38 -5.12 -2.50
N LEU A 261 24.17 -3.91 -3.02
CA LEU A 261 24.38 -3.62 -4.43
C LEU A 261 25.86 -3.68 -4.83
N VAL A 262 26.77 -3.20 -3.96
CA VAL A 262 28.22 -3.31 -4.19
C VAL A 262 28.69 -4.76 -4.15
N GLU A 263 28.14 -5.61 -3.27
CA GLU A 263 28.46 -7.04 -3.21
C GLU A 263 28.07 -7.80 -4.50
N VAL A 264 27.01 -7.37 -5.18
CA VAL A 264 26.49 -8.02 -6.39
C VAL A 264 26.99 -7.34 -7.67
N HIS A 265 27.50 -6.12 -7.57
CA HIS A 265 28.11 -5.40 -8.68
C HIS A 265 29.38 -6.12 -9.16
N ILE A 266 29.38 -6.55 -10.41
CA ILE A 266 30.54 -7.17 -11.06
C ILE A 266 31.23 -6.10 -11.93
N PRO A 267 32.49 -5.71 -11.63
CA PRO A 267 33.18 -4.62 -12.33
C PRO A 267 33.22 -4.79 -13.86
N ASP A 268 33.40 -6.02 -14.34
CA ASP A 268 33.56 -6.33 -15.78
C ASP A 268 32.22 -6.60 -16.51
N SER A 269 31.10 -6.65 -15.78
CA SER A 269 29.75 -6.83 -16.34
C SER A 269 28.75 -5.97 -15.58
N SER A 270 29.10 -4.69 -15.42
CA SER A 270 28.35 -3.71 -14.63
C SER A 270 26.93 -3.55 -15.15
N GLU A 271 25.93 -4.19 -14.55
CA GLU A 271 24.53 -4.04 -14.97
C GLU A 271 24.06 -2.59 -14.79
N LEU A 272 23.53 -1.99 -15.85
CA LEU A 272 23.09 -0.59 -15.91
C LEU A 272 22.23 -0.19 -14.70
N ASP A 273 21.26 -1.03 -14.34
CA ASP A 273 20.32 -0.75 -13.26
C ASP A 273 20.97 -0.74 -11.88
N ILE A 274 21.96 -1.62 -11.62
CA ILE A 274 22.75 -1.58 -10.37
C ILE A 274 23.50 -0.26 -10.28
N VAL A 275 24.21 0.12 -11.35
CA VAL A 275 25.06 1.33 -11.33
C VAL A 275 24.20 2.58 -11.15
N LYS A 276 23.08 2.70 -11.87
CA LYS A 276 22.15 3.82 -11.71
C LYS A 276 21.60 3.90 -10.28
N ARG A 277 21.26 2.76 -9.69
CA ARG A 277 20.76 2.69 -8.32
C ARG A 277 21.82 3.10 -7.31
N LEU A 278 23.07 2.64 -7.46
CA LEU A 278 24.18 3.04 -6.60
C LEU A 278 24.43 4.55 -6.68
N VAL A 279 24.48 5.13 -7.88
CA VAL A 279 24.64 6.58 -8.05
C VAL A 279 23.51 7.32 -7.33
N SER A 280 22.25 6.90 -7.51
CA SER A 280 21.10 7.50 -6.83
C SER A 280 21.23 7.45 -5.30
N LEU A 281 21.61 6.31 -4.73
CA LEU A 281 21.75 6.16 -3.27
C LEU A 281 22.91 6.99 -2.70
N TYR A 282 24.03 7.09 -3.44
CA TYR A 282 25.14 7.94 -3.02
C TYR A 282 24.82 9.43 -3.15
N LEU A 283 24.04 9.84 -4.16
CA LEU A 283 23.54 11.22 -4.28
C LEU A 283 22.60 11.59 -3.15
N GLU A 284 21.68 10.70 -2.77
CA GLU A 284 20.76 10.89 -1.63
C GLU A 284 21.53 11.03 -0.31
N LYS A 285 22.63 10.30 -0.15
CA LYS A 285 23.54 10.41 1.00
C LYS A 285 24.49 11.61 0.91
N GLU A 286 24.40 12.44 -0.13
CA GLU A 286 25.32 13.54 -0.41
C GLU A 286 26.81 13.10 -0.49
N ASN A 287 27.07 11.82 -0.73
CA ASN A 287 28.41 11.29 -0.91
C ASN A 287 28.80 11.41 -2.39
N PHE A 288 29.07 12.64 -2.81
CA PHE A 288 29.37 13.00 -4.19
C PHE A 288 30.65 12.32 -4.73
N LYS A 289 31.58 11.94 -3.84
CA LYS A 289 32.81 11.25 -4.23
C LYS A 289 32.52 9.86 -4.78
N ASP A 290 31.80 9.04 -4.04
CA ASP A 290 31.46 7.69 -4.48
C ASP A 290 30.41 7.72 -5.60
N ALA A 291 29.46 8.67 -5.55
CA ALA A 291 28.53 8.92 -6.66
C ALA A 291 29.28 9.17 -7.97
N THR A 292 30.38 9.95 -7.94
CA THR A 292 31.22 10.21 -9.13
C THR A 292 31.85 8.93 -9.66
N ILE A 293 32.41 8.09 -8.79
CA ILE A 293 33.07 6.83 -9.19
C ILE A 293 32.10 5.93 -9.96
N PHE A 294 30.89 5.71 -9.44
CA PHE A 294 29.90 4.89 -10.12
C PHE A 294 29.32 5.59 -11.35
N ASN A 295 29.18 6.91 -11.33
CA ASN A 295 28.69 7.66 -12.47
C ASN A 295 29.68 7.68 -13.66
N ASP A 296 30.98 7.63 -13.39
CA ASP A 296 32.01 7.49 -14.43
C ASP A 296 31.86 6.17 -15.20
N ILE A 297 31.34 5.12 -14.56
CA ILE A 297 30.98 3.86 -15.24
C ILE A 297 29.83 4.11 -16.22
N LEU A 298 28.80 4.87 -15.83
CA LEU A 298 27.68 5.23 -16.73
C LEU A 298 28.19 6.01 -17.94
N LEU A 299 29.02 7.01 -17.72
CA LEU A 299 29.56 7.84 -18.80
C LEU A 299 30.46 7.06 -19.77
N ARG A 300 31.18 6.04 -19.29
CA ARG A 300 32.12 5.24 -20.09
C ARG A 300 31.46 4.07 -20.81
N GLU A 301 30.68 3.26 -20.09
CA GLU A 301 30.09 2.01 -20.62
C GLU A 301 28.71 2.25 -21.24
N TYR A 302 28.00 3.31 -20.83
CA TYR A 302 26.64 3.62 -21.25
C TYR A 302 26.50 5.06 -21.77
N PRO A 303 27.31 5.50 -22.76
CA PRO A 303 27.34 6.89 -23.23
C PRO A 303 26.05 7.39 -23.89
N ASP A 304 25.11 6.50 -24.21
CA ASP A 304 23.78 6.85 -24.71
C ASP A 304 22.72 6.95 -23.60
N ASP A 305 23.02 6.52 -22.37
CA ASP A 305 22.11 6.72 -21.23
C ASP A 305 22.31 8.13 -20.64
N GLN A 306 21.24 8.93 -20.71
CA GLN A 306 21.22 10.31 -20.23
C GLN A 306 21.52 10.47 -18.73
N SER A 307 21.27 9.43 -17.91
CA SER A 307 21.42 9.48 -16.46
C SER A 307 22.85 9.81 -16.07
N GLY A 308 23.85 9.30 -16.81
CA GLY A 308 25.26 9.59 -16.56
C GLY A 308 25.57 11.09 -16.60
N TYR A 309 25.04 11.80 -17.60
CA TYR A 309 25.25 13.25 -17.78
C TYR A 309 24.43 14.08 -16.80
N ILE A 310 23.19 13.67 -16.52
CA ILE A 310 22.32 14.34 -15.54
C ILE A 310 22.93 14.24 -14.14
N ASN A 311 23.35 13.05 -13.72
CA ASN A 311 23.99 12.82 -12.43
C ASN A 311 25.31 13.60 -12.32
N ALA A 312 26.14 13.62 -13.38
CA ALA A 312 27.37 14.41 -13.40
C ALA A 312 27.10 15.92 -13.22
N ALA A 313 26.01 16.43 -13.78
CA ALA A 313 25.59 17.82 -13.59
C ALA A 313 25.11 18.10 -12.17
N ILE A 314 24.31 17.19 -11.58
CA ILE A 314 23.88 17.28 -10.17
C ILE A 314 25.11 17.33 -9.25
N ILE A 315 26.05 16.39 -9.44
CA ILE A 315 27.31 16.34 -8.67
C ILE A 315 28.10 17.63 -8.83
N SER A 316 28.20 18.15 -10.05
CA SER A 316 28.97 19.38 -10.33
C SER A 316 28.36 20.62 -9.69
N LEU A 317 27.03 20.76 -9.73
CA LEU A 317 26.30 21.89 -9.13
C LEU A 317 26.40 21.86 -7.60
N ASN A 318 26.37 20.68 -6.97
CA ASN A 318 26.57 20.56 -5.52
C ASN A 318 28.02 20.82 -5.06
N ASN A 319 28.98 20.84 -5.99
CA ASN A 319 30.38 21.21 -5.73
C ASN A 319 30.70 22.61 -6.27
N ASP A 320 29.70 23.49 -6.39
CA ASP A 320 29.82 24.88 -6.86
C ASP A 320 30.62 25.02 -8.17
N SER A 321 30.44 24.06 -9.09
CA SER A 321 31.16 23.99 -10.37
C SER A 321 30.16 24.02 -11.55
N PRO A 322 29.39 25.10 -11.76
CA PRO A 322 28.38 25.19 -12.81
C PRO A 322 28.95 25.00 -14.23
N GLU A 323 30.21 25.37 -14.47
CA GLU A 323 30.87 25.20 -15.78
C GLU A 323 31.08 23.71 -16.12
N LYS A 324 31.36 22.88 -15.12
CA LYS A 324 31.45 21.42 -15.32
C LYS A 324 30.08 20.84 -15.66
N ALA A 325 29.02 21.29 -15.00
CA ALA A 325 27.66 20.85 -15.30
C ALA A 325 27.27 21.20 -16.75
N ILE A 326 27.57 22.42 -17.20
CA ILE A 326 27.41 22.84 -18.61
C ILE A 326 28.20 21.92 -19.54
N LYS A 327 29.47 21.64 -19.22
CA LYS A 327 30.34 20.78 -20.04
C LYS A 327 29.80 19.35 -20.21
N TYR A 328 29.12 18.79 -19.22
CA TYR A 328 28.50 17.46 -19.34
C TYR A 328 27.18 17.50 -20.15
N LEU A 329 26.31 18.47 -19.88
CA LEU A 329 24.96 18.51 -20.45
C LEU A 329 24.91 19.12 -21.85
N LYS A 330 25.55 20.27 -22.07
CA LYS A 330 25.42 21.05 -23.33
C LYS A 330 25.78 20.27 -24.59
N PRO A 331 26.87 19.46 -24.65
CA PRO A 331 27.19 18.68 -25.85
C PRO A 331 26.18 17.58 -26.17
N ASN A 332 25.40 17.13 -25.19
CA ASN A 332 24.47 16.03 -25.31
C ASN A 332 23.00 16.46 -25.30
N ILE A 333 22.72 17.74 -25.11
CA ILE A 333 21.36 18.24 -24.86
C ILE A 333 20.41 17.98 -26.03
N ASP A 334 20.92 17.95 -27.26
CA ASP A 334 20.11 17.67 -28.46
C ASP A 334 19.54 16.24 -28.44
N LYS A 335 20.24 15.27 -27.83
CA LYS A 335 19.74 13.91 -27.62
C LYS A 335 18.62 13.85 -26.57
N TYR A 336 18.59 14.82 -25.65
CA TYR A 336 17.75 14.81 -24.45
C TYR A 336 16.82 16.02 -24.39
N LYS A 337 16.44 16.58 -25.54
CA LYS A 337 15.61 17.78 -25.65
C LYS A 337 14.21 17.66 -25.05
N ASP A 338 13.74 16.43 -24.81
CA ASP A 338 12.45 16.13 -24.18
C ASP A 338 12.62 15.75 -22.70
N ASN A 339 13.84 15.81 -22.15
CA ASN A 339 14.12 15.57 -20.75
C ASN A 339 14.10 16.89 -19.96
N TYR A 340 13.05 17.07 -19.17
CA TYR A 340 12.88 18.25 -18.31
C TYR A 340 14.06 18.46 -17.35
N SER A 341 14.52 17.42 -16.65
CA SER A 341 15.58 17.54 -15.65
C SER A 341 16.91 17.98 -16.26
N ALA A 342 17.27 17.44 -17.43
CA ALA A 342 18.48 17.85 -18.14
C ALA A 342 18.44 19.33 -18.56
N LEU A 343 17.30 19.77 -19.12
CA LEU A 343 17.12 21.18 -19.51
C LEU A 343 17.11 22.13 -18.31
N TYR A 344 16.42 21.74 -17.23
CA TYR A 344 16.35 22.54 -16.01
C TYR A 344 17.72 22.65 -15.33
N LEU A 345 18.47 21.56 -15.21
CA LEU A 345 19.84 21.59 -14.65
C LEU A 345 20.78 22.42 -15.52
N LEU A 346 20.67 22.35 -16.86
CA LEU A 346 21.48 23.17 -17.75
C LEU A 346 21.14 24.67 -17.59
N CYS A 347 19.86 25.01 -17.48
CA CYS A 347 19.43 26.37 -17.11
C CYS A 347 20.04 26.81 -15.78
N THR A 348 19.88 26.02 -14.71
CA THR A 348 20.43 26.35 -13.38
C THR A 348 21.94 26.53 -13.43
N SER A 349 22.65 25.73 -14.24
CA SER A 349 24.09 25.86 -14.43
C SER A 349 24.46 27.19 -15.10
N TYR A 350 23.75 27.58 -16.16
CA TYR A 350 23.96 28.89 -16.80
C TYR A 350 23.56 30.06 -15.88
N PHE A 351 22.51 29.90 -15.08
CA PHE A 351 22.06 30.90 -14.12
C PHE A 351 23.12 31.16 -13.03
N GLN A 352 23.68 30.10 -12.44
CA GLN A 352 24.78 30.21 -11.47
C GLN A 352 26.07 30.78 -12.08
N ASN A 353 26.28 30.57 -13.38
CA ASN A 353 27.39 31.13 -14.14
C ASN A 353 27.08 32.54 -14.71
N GLU A 354 25.99 33.18 -14.26
CA GLU A 354 25.53 34.53 -14.66
C GLU A 354 25.22 34.71 -16.17
N ASP A 355 25.17 33.63 -16.96
CA ASP A 355 24.74 33.65 -18.37
C ASP A 355 23.21 33.58 -18.45
N LEU A 356 22.57 34.69 -18.07
CA LEU A 356 21.11 34.83 -18.04
C LEU A 356 20.43 34.57 -19.41
N PRO A 357 21.00 34.98 -20.56
CA PRO A 357 20.41 34.66 -21.87
C PRO A 357 20.33 33.14 -22.14
N SER A 358 21.40 32.40 -21.89
CA SER A 358 21.41 30.94 -22.05
C SER A 358 20.48 30.26 -21.04
N ALA A 359 20.46 30.74 -19.79
CA ALA A 359 19.54 30.24 -18.76
C ALA A 359 18.07 30.42 -19.19
N GLU A 360 17.69 31.60 -19.70
CA GLU A 360 16.33 31.87 -20.19
C GLU A 360 15.93 30.92 -21.33
N GLU A 361 16.83 30.71 -22.30
CA GLU A 361 16.60 29.82 -23.44
C GLU A 361 16.27 28.40 -22.97
N TYR A 362 17.12 27.82 -22.13
CA TYR A 362 16.97 26.45 -21.66
C TYR A 362 15.79 26.28 -20.71
N LEU A 363 15.47 27.29 -19.91
CA LEU A 363 14.30 27.25 -19.04
C LEU A 363 13.00 27.29 -19.82
N LYS A 364 12.94 28.06 -20.92
CA LYS A 364 11.81 28.04 -21.85
C LYS A 364 11.65 26.67 -22.51
N LEU A 365 12.73 25.99 -22.85
CA LEU A 365 12.67 24.61 -23.34
C LEU A 365 12.15 23.66 -22.26
N ALA A 366 12.63 23.77 -21.02
CA ALA A 366 12.14 22.97 -19.90
C ALA A 366 10.63 23.16 -19.67
N LEU A 367 10.15 24.41 -19.74
CA LEU A 367 8.72 24.74 -19.63
C LEU A 367 7.88 24.28 -20.84
N LYS A 368 8.47 24.00 -22.01
CA LYS A 368 7.74 23.33 -23.10
C LYS A 368 7.49 21.86 -22.77
N VAL A 369 8.44 21.20 -22.10
CA VAL A 369 8.32 19.80 -21.70
C VAL A 369 7.38 19.65 -20.51
N TYR A 370 7.55 20.50 -19.48
CA TYR A 370 6.70 20.49 -18.29
C TYR A 370 6.16 21.90 -17.97
N PRO A 371 5.07 22.33 -18.63
CA PRO A 371 4.53 23.69 -18.50
C PRO A 371 4.02 24.07 -17.10
N GLN A 372 3.70 23.07 -16.28
CA GLN A 372 3.17 23.27 -14.93
C GLN A 372 4.27 23.33 -13.85
N SER A 373 5.55 23.22 -14.24
CA SER A 373 6.66 23.32 -13.29
C SER A 373 6.67 24.68 -12.60
N ARG A 374 6.31 24.70 -11.32
CA ARG A 374 6.38 25.91 -10.48
C ARG A 374 7.83 26.36 -10.31
N SER A 375 8.75 25.43 -10.03
CA SER A 375 10.17 25.74 -9.87
C SER A 375 10.74 26.43 -11.11
N SER A 376 10.40 25.96 -12.32
CA SER A 376 10.85 26.64 -13.55
C SER A 376 10.22 28.01 -13.74
N LYS A 377 8.95 28.20 -13.37
CA LYS A 377 8.30 29.52 -13.42
C LYS A 377 8.94 30.50 -12.43
N HIS A 378 9.28 30.06 -11.22
CA HIS A 378 10.02 30.85 -10.23
C HIS A 378 11.37 31.31 -10.79
N THR A 379 12.19 30.37 -11.28
CA THR A 379 13.49 30.70 -11.86
C THR A 379 13.35 31.64 -13.07
N LEU A 380 12.30 31.48 -13.89
CA LEU A 380 12.09 32.35 -15.06
C LEU A 380 11.66 33.76 -14.63
N ALA A 381 10.85 33.86 -13.59
CA ALA A 381 10.47 35.15 -13.01
C ALA A 381 11.69 35.89 -12.44
N MET A 382 12.60 35.17 -11.76
CA MET A 382 13.87 35.72 -11.28
C MET A 382 14.78 36.18 -12.42
N ILE A 383 14.93 35.39 -13.49
CA ILE A 383 15.70 35.78 -14.68
C ILE A 383 15.08 37.03 -15.32
N TYR A 384 13.75 37.10 -15.44
CA TYR A 384 13.09 38.28 -15.96
C TYR A 384 13.24 39.50 -15.08
N ASP A 385 13.28 39.33 -13.76
CA ASP A 385 13.55 40.40 -12.82
C ASP A 385 14.96 40.97 -12.99
N GLN A 386 15.97 40.10 -12.94
CA GLN A 386 17.39 40.46 -13.10
C GLN A 386 17.71 41.08 -14.47
N THR A 387 17.00 40.67 -15.53
CA THR A 387 17.16 41.23 -16.89
C THR A 387 16.30 42.48 -17.14
N GLY A 388 15.59 42.99 -16.14
CA GLY A 388 14.75 44.19 -16.25
C GLY A 388 13.45 43.99 -17.03
N GLN A 389 13.07 42.75 -17.35
CA GLN A 389 11.83 42.39 -18.02
C GLN A 389 10.66 42.30 -17.03
N TRP A 390 10.49 43.33 -16.18
CA TRP A 390 9.61 43.30 -15.01
C TRP A 390 8.16 42.92 -15.32
N ILE A 391 7.59 43.37 -16.45
CA ILE A 391 6.21 43.01 -16.83
C ILE A 391 6.04 41.49 -16.96
N LYS A 392 7.05 40.78 -17.50
CA LYS A 392 7.02 39.32 -17.61
C LYS A 392 7.24 38.65 -16.27
N SER A 393 8.13 39.21 -15.43
CA SER A 393 8.37 38.73 -14.07
C SER A 393 7.09 38.80 -13.23
N ASP A 394 6.47 39.98 -13.17
CA ASP A 394 5.22 40.24 -12.45
C ASP A 394 4.11 39.29 -12.90
N SER A 395 3.97 39.08 -14.22
CA SER A 395 2.98 38.16 -14.76
C SER A 395 3.20 36.72 -14.31
N LEU A 396 4.44 36.27 -14.14
CA LEU A 396 4.75 34.91 -13.67
C LEU A 396 4.51 34.78 -12.18
N TYR A 397 4.91 35.76 -11.36
CA TYR A 397 4.61 35.74 -9.92
C TYR A 397 3.10 35.76 -9.65
N LEU A 398 2.34 36.60 -10.36
CA LEU A 398 0.88 36.62 -10.24
C LEU A 398 0.24 35.30 -10.69
N ASP A 399 0.75 34.63 -11.73
CA ASP A 399 0.29 33.30 -12.14
C ASP A 399 0.59 32.24 -11.07
N LEU A 400 1.81 32.25 -10.51
CA LEU A 400 2.21 31.37 -9.41
C LEU A 400 1.27 31.54 -8.20
N ILE A 401 1.06 32.78 -7.76
CA ILE A 401 0.18 33.12 -6.63
C ILE A 401 -1.28 32.73 -6.89
N LYS A 402 -1.78 32.99 -8.11
CA LYS A 402 -3.15 32.67 -8.49
C LYS A 402 -3.41 31.16 -8.50
N THR A 403 -2.43 30.38 -8.92
CA THR A 403 -2.55 28.91 -9.04
C THR A 403 -2.29 28.18 -7.73
N ASP A 404 -1.53 28.78 -6.81
CA ASP A 404 -1.32 28.30 -5.46
C ASP A 404 -1.13 29.49 -4.51
N SER A 405 -2.16 29.78 -3.72
CA SER A 405 -2.15 30.87 -2.76
C SER A 405 -1.29 30.59 -1.52
N THR A 406 -0.69 29.41 -1.41
CA THR A 406 0.19 29.01 -0.30
C THR A 406 1.67 29.04 -0.66
N ASP A 407 2.02 29.48 -1.88
CA ASP A 407 3.41 29.61 -2.31
C ASP A 407 4.08 30.87 -1.71
N ALA A 408 4.60 30.73 -0.49
CA ALA A 408 5.26 31.82 0.22
C ALA A 408 6.47 32.40 -0.54
N GLN A 409 7.19 31.55 -1.28
CA GLN A 409 8.33 31.96 -2.09
C GLN A 409 7.91 32.93 -3.19
N ALA A 410 6.74 32.73 -3.82
CA ALA A 410 6.28 33.57 -4.92
C ALA A 410 5.93 34.97 -4.41
N TYR A 411 5.22 35.03 -3.28
CA TYR A 411 4.91 36.28 -2.61
C TYR A 411 6.17 37.03 -2.18
N ASN A 412 7.14 36.34 -1.55
CA ASN A 412 8.36 36.96 -1.08
C ASN A 412 9.22 37.51 -2.22
N ASN A 413 9.46 36.69 -3.25
CA ASN A 413 10.30 37.09 -4.37
C ASN A 413 9.66 38.22 -5.18
N PHE A 414 8.34 38.23 -5.31
CA PHE A 414 7.62 39.33 -5.94
C PHE A 414 7.71 40.62 -5.11
N ALA A 415 7.55 40.52 -3.79
CA ALA A 415 7.71 41.65 -2.89
C ALA A 415 9.13 42.23 -2.94
N TYR A 416 10.14 41.37 -2.94
CA TYR A 416 11.54 41.76 -3.05
C TYR A 416 11.83 42.48 -4.38
N SER A 417 11.38 41.91 -5.51
CA SER A 417 11.47 42.56 -6.83
C SER A 417 10.84 43.96 -6.84
N LEU A 418 9.65 44.12 -6.24
CA LEU A 418 8.94 45.39 -6.16
C LEU A 418 9.69 46.45 -5.36
N VAL A 419 10.24 46.10 -4.20
CA VAL A 419 10.99 47.05 -3.36
C VAL A 419 12.33 47.44 -3.99
N GLU A 420 13.07 46.49 -4.58
CA GLU A 420 14.35 46.76 -5.24
C GLU A 420 14.22 47.79 -6.36
N ARG A 421 13.16 47.68 -7.17
CA ARG A 421 12.88 48.63 -8.25
C ARG A 421 12.03 49.83 -7.82
N LYS A 422 11.80 50.01 -6.51
CA LYS A 422 10.99 51.08 -5.89
C LYS A 422 9.60 51.22 -6.54
N ALA A 423 8.99 50.10 -6.91
CA ALA A 423 7.68 50.05 -7.55
C ALA A 423 6.61 49.56 -6.56
N ASN A 424 5.54 50.34 -6.40
CA ASN A 424 4.36 50.01 -5.59
C ASN A 424 4.73 49.36 -4.22
N LEU A 425 5.37 50.14 -3.35
CA LEU A 425 5.81 49.68 -2.02
C LEU A 425 4.65 49.17 -1.14
N GLU A 426 3.43 49.65 -1.36
CA GLU A 426 2.23 49.15 -0.66
C GLU A 426 1.92 47.71 -1.06
N LEU A 427 1.95 47.39 -2.36
CA LEU A 427 1.79 46.02 -2.83
C LEU A 427 2.95 45.14 -2.37
N ALA A 428 4.19 45.64 -2.40
CA ALA A 428 5.35 44.90 -1.89
C ALA A 428 5.13 44.49 -0.42
N LEU A 429 4.67 45.44 0.40
CA LEU A 429 4.36 45.19 1.81
C LEU A 429 3.24 44.15 1.97
N GLU A 430 2.15 44.26 1.20
CA GLU A 430 1.05 43.28 1.24
C GLU A 430 1.54 41.87 0.91
N MET A 431 2.30 41.72 -0.18
CA MET A 431 2.82 40.42 -0.61
C MET A 431 3.79 39.84 0.44
N SER A 432 4.72 40.64 0.97
CA SER A 432 5.67 40.18 1.99
C SER A 432 4.98 39.78 3.31
N LEU A 433 3.95 40.52 3.74
CA LEU A 433 3.14 40.14 4.90
C LEU A 433 2.43 38.79 4.71
N ILE A 434 1.94 38.50 3.49
CA ILE A 434 1.35 37.20 3.17
C ILE A 434 2.41 36.09 3.22
N ALA A 435 3.59 36.31 2.63
CA ALA A 435 4.69 35.34 2.67
C ALA A 435 5.07 34.99 4.12
N ASN A 436 5.27 35.99 4.97
CA ASN A 436 5.61 35.81 6.38
C ASN A 436 4.45 35.18 7.20
N LYS A 437 3.19 35.40 6.79
CA LYS A 437 2.04 34.72 7.41
C LYS A 437 1.98 33.24 7.07
N ILE A 438 2.31 32.87 5.83
CA ILE A 438 2.33 31.47 5.37
C ILE A 438 3.49 30.73 6.04
N GLN A 439 4.69 31.33 6.03
CA GLN A 439 5.90 30.75 6.61
C GLN A 439 6.57 31.76 7.55
N PRO A 440 6.15 31.80 8.83
CA PRO A 440 6.76 32.69 9.82
C PRO A 440 8.17 32.22 10.18
N ASN A 441 8.98 33.13 10.72
CA ASN A 441 10.36 32.87 11.16
C ASN A 441 11.31 32.41 10.05
N SER A 442 11.05 32.78 8.79
CA SER A 442 11.98 32.61 7.68
C SER A 442 12.89 33.84 7.59
N ALA A 443 14.20 33.65 7.77
CA ALA A 443 15.18 34.77 7.69
C ALA A 443 15.04 35.59 6.39
N PRO A 444 15.09 35.00 5.18
CA PRO A 444 14.93 35.77 3.95
C PRO A 444 13.61 36.58 3.87
N TYR A 445 12.54 36.09 4.50
CA TYR A 445 11.22 36.73 4.41
C TYR A 445 11.10 37.89 5.41
N LEU A 446 11.67 37.71 6.60
CA LEU A 446 11.80 38.77 7.59
C LEU A 446 12.73 39.88 7.09
N ASP A 447 13.83 39.53 6.43
CA ASP A 447 14.73 40.49 5.78
C ASP A 447 14.00 41.29 4.71
N THR A 448 13.31 40.63 3.77
CA THR A 448 12.52 41.30 2.73
C THR A 448 11.48 42.26 3.34
N LEU A 449 10.76 41.82 4.38
CA LEU A 449 9.77 42.64 5.06
C LEU A 449 10.42 43.87 5.74
N GLY A 450 11.55 43.66 6.40
CA GLY A 450 12.34 44.73 7.00
C GLY A 450 12.87 45.72 5.97
N TRP A 451 13.33 45.24 4.82
CA TRP A 451 13.79 46.06 3.69
C TRP A 451 12.67 46.90 3.08
N ILE A 452 11.46 46.34 2.97
CA ILE A 452 10.27 47.11 2.56
C ILE A 452 9.98 48.23 3.56
N TYR A 453 10.00 47.95 4.87
CA TYR A 453 9.79 48.98 5.88
C TYR A 453 10.88 50.06 5.87
N PHE A 454 12.12 49.70 5.55
CA PHE A 454 13.22 50.66 5.37
C PHE A 454 12.90 51.65 4.26
N HIS A 455 12.46 51.13 3.09
CA HIS A 455 12.06 51.96 1.95
C HIS A 455 10.76 52.75 2.16
N LEU A 456 9.94 52.35 3.13
CA LEU A 456 8.78 53.11 3.61
C LEU A 456 9.12 54.12 4.72
N GLU A 457 10.41 54.31 5.03
CA GLU A 457 10.92 55.21 6.08
C GLU A 457 10.39 54.85 7.49
N GLN A 458 9.98 53.61 7.72
CA GLN A 458 9.54 53.08 9.01
C GLN A 458 10.71 52.33 9.68
N TYR A 459 11.75 53.07 10.05
CA TYR A 459 13.03 52.51 10.47
C TYR A 459 12.95 51.64 11.73
N GLU A 460 12.09 51.97 12.70
CA GLU A 460 11.94 51.16 13.92
C GLU A 460 11.38 49.76 13.61
N LYS A 461 10.36 49.66 12.76
CA LYS A 461 9.80 48.38 12.32
C LYS A 461 10.78 47.62 11.44
N SER A 462 11.47 48.35 10.55
CA SER A 462 12.50 47.78 9.70
C SER A 462 13.59 47.09 10.55
N LEU A 463 14.09 47.79 11.56
CA LEU A 463 15.08 47.27 12.50
C LEU A 463 14.56 46.03 13.24
N GLU A 464 13.31 46.03 13.71
CA GLU A 464 12.70 44.89 14.39
C GLU A 464 12.73 43.62 13.52
N TYR A 465 12.29 43.71 12.26
CA TYR A 465 12.24 42.56 11.36
C TYR A 465 13.63 42.10 10.91
N VAL A 466 14.53 43.00 10.53
CA VAL A 466 15.88 42.62 10.09
C VAL A 466 16.72 42.08 11.25
N GLN A 467 16.53 42.57 12.49
CA GLN A 467 17.18 41.97 13.66
C GLN A 467 16.71 40.53 13.92
N GLN A 468 15.41 40.26 13.75
CA GLN A 468 14.89 38.90 13.84
C GLN A 468 15.50 38.01 12.75
N SER A 469 15.56 38.52 11.51
CA SER A 469 16.21 37.84 10.39
C SER A 469 17.67 37.49 10.69
N TYR A 470 18.46 38.48 11.10
CA TYR A 470 19.87 38.32 11.48
C TYR A 470 20.06 37.32 12.64
N SER A 471 19.14 37.30 13.61
CA SER A 471 19.21 36.34 14.72
C SER A 471 18.98 34.88 14.30
N ILE A 472 18.31 34.67 13.16
CA ILE A 472 18.06 33.36 12.57
C ILE A 472 19.22 32.96 11.65
N ASP A 473 19.68 33.90 10.80
CA ASP A 473 20.80 33.68 9.88
C ASP A 473 21.73 34.90 9.85
N SER A 474 22.81 34.83 10.63
CA SER A 474 23.88 35.84 10.65
C SER A 474 25.01 35.55 9.65
N THR A 475 24.87 34.52 8.81
CA THR A 475 25.90 34.09 7.86
C THR A 475 25.65 34.59 6.45
N ASN A 476 24.49 35.20 6.20
CA ASN A 476 24.13 35.78 4.91
C ASN A 476 24.55 37.27 4.85
N PRO A 477 25.52 37.65 3.99
CA PRO A 477 26.02 39.02 3.91
C PRO A 477 24.95 40.05 3.57
N VAL A 478 23.92 39.69 2.77
CA VAL A 478 22.85 40.61 2.38
C VAL A 478 22.03 41.05 3.60
N ILE A 479 21.68 40.12 4.50
CA ILE A 479 20.92 40.41 5.72
C ILE A 479 21.74 41.33 6.64
N VAL A 480 23.04 41.04 6.78
CA VAL A 480 23.95 41.84 7.60
C VAL A 480 24.13 43.25 7.02
N GLU A 481 24.24 43.37 5.70
CA GLU A 481 24.29 44.66 5.01
C GLU A 481 23.00 45.48 5.21
N HIS A 482 21.82 44.88 5.02
CA HIS A 482 20.54 45.56 5.27
C HIS A 482 20.45 46.06 6.71
N LEU A 483 20.89 45.26 7.70
CA LEU A 483 20.93 45.68 9.09
C LEU A 483 21.82 46.91 9.29
N ALA A 484 23.00 46.93 8.66
CA ALA A 484 23.91 48.07 8.72
C ALA A 484 23.31 49.31 8.05
N ASP A 485 22.69 49.15 6.88
CA ASP A 485 22.01 50.23 6.14
C ASP A 485 20.90 50.87 7.00
N ILE A 486 20.09 50.05 7.67
CA ILE A 486 19.03 50.51 8.59
C ILE A 486 19.61 51.25 9.79
N LEU A 487 20.61 50.68 10.47
CA LEU A 487 21.27 51.32 11.62
C LEU A 487 21.88 52.66 11.24
N LYS A 488 22.45 52.76 10.04
CA LYS A 488 23.03 53.99 9.52
C LYS A 488 21.94 55.05 9.31
N ALA A 489 20.82 54.71 8.68
CA ALA A 489 19.69 55.62 8.50
C ALA A 489 19.08 56.10 9.82
N MET A 490 19.16 55.28 10.88
CA MET A 490 18.79 55.66 12.25
C MET A 490 19.86 56.48 13.00
N ASN A 491 20.88 56.98 12.30
CA ASN A 491 22.01 57.74 12.85
C ASN A 491 22.84 56.98 13.90
N GLN A 492 22.85 55.64 13.85
CA GLN A 492 23.69 54.77 14.70
C GLN A 492 24.99 54.39 13.99
N ILE A 493 25.71 55.40 13.47
CA ILE A 493 26.84 55.25 12.54
C ILE A 493 27.93 54.29 13.05
N SER A 494 28.33 54.40 14.32
CA SER A 494 29.37 53.53 14.89
C SER A 494 28.96 52.06 14.91
N LYS A 495 27.67 51.76 15.15
CA LYS A 495 27.17 50.38 15.12
C LYS A 495 27.06 49.87 13.69
N ALA A 496 26.51 50.69 12.79
CA ALA A 496 26.43 50.36 11.37
C ALA A 496 27.81 49.98 10.80
N ASN A 497 28.85 50.77 11.11
CA ASN A 497 30.22 50.49 10.65
C ASN A 497 30.78 49.17 11.19
N LEU A 498 30.41 48.74 12.40
CA LEU A 498 30.82 47.42 12.92
C LEU A 498 30.11 46.29 12.17
N ILE A 499 28.81 46.43 11.92
CA ILE A 499 28.02 45.44 11.18
C ILE A 499 28.45 45.35 9.71
N TYR A 500 28.81 46.47 9.08
CA TYR A 500 29.40 46.45 7.73
C TYR A 500 30.72 45.66 7.67
N LEU A 501 31.59 45.80 8.67
CA LEU A 501 32.83 45.01 8.71
C LEU A 501 32.53 43.51 8.89
N GLU A 502 31.52 43.16 9.69
CA GLU A 502 31.04 41.79 9.80
C GLU A 502 30.52 41.25 8.46
N ALA A 503 29.74 42.03 7.71
CA ALA A 503 29.28 41.65 6.38
C ALA A 503 30.46 41.36 5.42
N ILE A 504 31.55 42.15 5.48
CA ILE A 504 32.77 41.89 4.71
C ILE A 504 33.42 40.56 5.13
N ASP A 505 33.54 40.31 6.44
CA ASP A 505 34.19 39.11 6.98
C ASP A 505 33.46 37.81 6.56
N ILE A 506 32.14 37.88 6.35
CA ILE A 506 31.32 36.74 5.90
C ILE A 506 31.12 36.69 4.37
N GLY A 507 31.82 37.53 3.61
CA GLY A 507 31.89 37.44 2.14
C GLY A 507 31.04 38.45 1.36
N GLY A 508 30.56 39.52 1.98
CA GLY A 508 29.92 40.65 1.30
C GLY A 508 30.88 41.43 0.40
N ASP A 509 30.33 42.26 -0.50
CA ASP A 509 31.14 43.05 -1.43
C ASP A 509 31.88 44.17 -0.69
N SER A 510 33.16 43.90 -0.36
CA SER A 510 34.02 44.84 0.34
C SER A 510 34.09 46.22 -0.31
N LEU A 511 34.09 46.30 -1.65
CA LEU A 511 34.18 47.60 -2.33
C LEU A 511 32.88 48.38 -2.16
N GLN A 512 31.73 47.74 -2.37
CA GLN A 512 30.43 48.36 -2.22
C GLN A 512 30.17 48.78 -0.77
N ILE A 513 30.50 47.91 0.19
CA ILE A 513 30.33 48.18 1.61
C ILE A 513 31.21 49.36 2.05
N HIS A 514 32.48 49.42 1.63
CA HIS A 514 33.34 50.57 1.96
C HIS A 514 32.80 51.89 1.40
N GLN A 515 32.20 51.89 0.21
CA GLN A 515 31.53 53.08 -0.32
C GLN A 515 30.34 53.49 0.54
N LYS A 516 29.52 52.53 0.98
CA LYS A 516 28.41 52.77 1.91
C LYS A 516 28.90 53.38 3.24
N MET A 517 30.02 52.92 3.80
CA MET A 517 30.56 53.46 5.05
C MET A 517 31.03 54.93 4.94
N LEU A 518 31.46 55.36 3.75
CA LEU A 518 32.01 56.70 3.50
C LEU A 518 30.97 57.74 3.07
N ALA A 519 29.79 57.31 2.61
CA ALA A 519 28.72 58.23 2.23
C ALA A 519 28.19 58.96 3.47
N GLU A 520 28.12 60.30 3.43
CA GLU A 520 27.61 61.14 4.53
C GLU A 520 26.07 61.15 4.62
#